data_AF-A0A2E6A8T2-F1
#
_entry.id   AF-A0A2E6A8T2-F1
#
_cell.length_a   1.000
_cell.length_b   1.000
_cell.length_c   1.000
_cell.angle_alpha   90.00
_cell.angle_beta   90.00
_cell.angle_gamma   90.00
#
_symmetry.space_group_name_H-M   'P 1'
#
loop_
_entity.id
_entity.type
_entity.pdbx_description
1 polymer ?
#
loop_
_entity_poly.entity_id
_entity_poly.type
_entity_poly.pdbx_seq_one_letter_code
_entity_poly.pdbx_strand_id
1 'polypeptide(L)'
;MGGDVLDIELREESVYAAYEEACLEYSYLINIHQSKNILSDVLGAQTGTFDHRGDIKAGELSSSLSGSHVTLKYPNFDYAYARRVADGISEEANVGGNTTVHSASFDLSSGVQDYDLQKIISSSTQYSGSIGNKKVLIKKVFYKTPNAMWRFFGYHGGLNIIGNLTSYGQYADDSTFQVVPVWENKLQAAAYEDSLYTRTAHWSYELRNNNIRIFPIPGNYNTEKMWVEFTVPGNNWEASGEADIGIDGINNMNTLPMGNIPYENINGIGKQWIRRFALALSKETLGHVRGKFATIPIPGESVTLNGSELASQARDEQSALRDELKTILDEMTYGQLMSGDADLLDNANRIQTKIPLTIFVG
;
A
#
# COMPACT_ATOMS: atom_id res chain seq x y z
N MET A 1 -19.96 25.49 52.46
CA MET A 1 -19.74 25.50 51.00
C MET A 1 -19.03 26.78 50.59
N GLY A 2 -17.81 27.03 51.08
CA GLY A 2 -17.17 28.34 50.87
C GLY A 2 -15.66 28.39 51.10
N GLY A 3 -15.07 27.43 51.83
CA GLY A 3 -13.61 27.34 51.97
C GLY A 3 -12.90 27.21 50.62
N ASP A 4 -13.53 26.46 49.71
CA ASP A 4 -12.91 26.11 48.44
C ASP A 4 -12.78 27.28 47.43
N VAL A 5 -13.61 28.30 47.60
CA VAL A 5 -13.68 29.47 46.71
C VAL A 5 -12.85 30.65 47.26
N LEU A 6 -12.43 30.56 48.53
CA LEU A 6 -11.67 31.59 49.24
C LEU A 6 -10.16 31.29 49.32
N ASP A 7 -9.72 30.09 48.95
CA ASP A 7 -8.30 29.77 48.88
C ASP A 7 -7.61 30.55 47.75
N ILE A 8 -6.48 31.18 48.10
CA ILE A 8 -5.65 31.99 47.20
C ILE A 8 -4.45 31.18 46.67
N GLU A 9 -4.30 29.93 47.13
CA GLU A 9 -3.19 29.04 46.79
C GLU A 9 -3.66 27.79 46.04
N LEU A 10 -2.71 27.14 45.36
CA LEU A 10 -2.94 25.87 44.67
C LEU A 10 -3.25 24.75 45.66
N ARG A 11 -4.14 23.85 45.23
CA ARG A 11 -4.35 22.56 45.93
C ARG A 11 -3.54 21.45 45.29
N GLU A 12 -3.27 20.43 46.08
CA GLU A 12 -2.62 19.20 45.62
C GLU A 12 -3.38 18.60 44.42
N GLU A 13 -4.70 18.56 44.46
CA GLU A 13 -5.56 18.07 43.37
C GLU A 13 -5.33 18.82 42.05
N SER A 14 -5.14 20.14 42.10
CA SER A 14 -4.86 20.96 40.90
C SER A 14 -3.50 20.64 40.31
N VAL A 15 -2.51 20.34 41.15
CA VAL A 15 -1.17 19.94 40.69
C VAL A 15 -1.20 18.54 40.06
N TYR A 16 -1.96 17.61 40.65
CA TYR A 16 -2.14 16.27 40.07
C TYR A 16 -2.86 16.32 38.72
N ALA A 17 -3.93 17.12 38.60
CA ALA A 17 -4.64 17.31 37.33
C ALA A 17 -3.72 17.92 36.25
N ALA A 18 -2.95 18.95 36.59
CA ALA A 18 -1.98 19.56 35.67
C ALA A 18 -0.89 18.56 35.23
N TYR A 19 -0.49 17.66 36.13
CA TYR A 19 0.49 16.62 35.81
C TYR A 19 -0.08 15.54 34.89
N GLU A 20 -1.32 15.10 35.11
CA GLU A 20 -2.02 14.16 34.23
C GLU A 20 -2.20 14.74 32.82
N GLU A 21 -2.65 16.00 32.73
CA GLU A 21 -2.77 16.72 31.46
C GLU A 21 -1.43 16.84 30.73
N ALA A 22 -0.33 17.13 31.45
CA ALA A 22 1.01 17.17 30.87
C ALA A 22 1.46 15.81 30.30
N CYS A 23 1.09 14.70 30.92
CA CYS A 23 1.40 13.36 30.43
C CYS A 23 0.62 13.02 29.15
N LEU A 24 -0.66 13.44 29.08
CA LEU A 24 -1.51 13.26 27.90
C LEU A 24 -1.01 14.10 26.74
N GLU A 25 -0.68 15.36 26.97
CA GLU A 25 -0.12 16.27 25.95
C GLU A 25 1.22 15.77 25.41
N TYR A 26 2.11 15.29 26.28
CA TYR A 26 3.36 14.67 25.82
C TYR A 26 3.10 13.44 24.94
N SER A 27 2.19 12.55 25.36
CA SER A 27 1.84 11.36 24.58
C SER A 27 1.25 11.73 23.22
N TYR A 28 0.37 12.75 23.18
CA TYR A 28 -0.23 13.26 21.96
C TYR A 28 0.81 13.79 20.96
N LEU A 29 1.74 14.64 21.42
CA LEU A 29 2.79 15.20 20.56
C LEU A 29 3.72 14.12 20.00
N ILE A 30 4.10 13.14 20.83
CA ILE A 30 4.92 12.01 20.39
C ILE A 30 4.16 11.14 19.39
N ASN A 31 2.90 10.81 19.65
CA ASN A 31 2.09 10.00 18.75
C ASN A 31 1.89 10.69 17.40
N ILE A 32 1.70 12.01 17.35
CA ILE A 32 1.66 12.75 16.08
C ILE A 32 2.98 12.61 15.32
N HIS A 33 4.11 12.81 16.00
CA HIS A 33 5.41 12.69 15.36
C HIS A 33 5.65 11.26 14.82
N GLN A 34 5.32 10.24 15.61
CA GLN A 34 5.41 8.84 15.17
C GLN A 34 4.49 8.57 13.99
N SER A 35 3.26 9.09 14.02
CA SER A 35 2.31 8.98 12.92
C SER A 35 2.88 9.57 11.63
N LYS A 36 3.48 10.77 11.68
CA LYS A 36 4.13 11.38 10.51
C LYS A 36 5.24 10.49 9.93
N ASN A 37 6.00 9.82 10.79
CA ASN A 37 7.13 8.99 10.40
C ASN A 37 6.73 7.65 9.77
N ILE A 38 5.68 7.01 10.28
CA ILE A 38 5.39 5.61 9.94
C ILE A 38 4.15 5.43 9.07
N LEU A 39 3.29 6.45 8.96
CA LEU A 39 1.96 6.30 8.36
C LEU A 39 2.02 5.64 6.98
N SER A 40 2.94 6.08 6.11
CA SER A 40 3.13 5.53 4.76
C SER A 40 3.39 4.02 4.74
N ASP A 41 4.11 3.50 5.73
CA ASP A 41 4.56 2.10 5.74
C ASP A 41 3.56 1.17 6.40
N VAL A 42 2.72 1.71 7.29
CA VAL A 42 1.68 0.94 8.00
C VAL A 42 0.30 1.05 7.35
N LEU A 43 0.18 1.71 6.18
CA LEU A 43 -1.09 1.82 5.47
C LEU A 43 -1.69 0.45 5.18
N GLY A 44 -2.90 0.26 5.68
CA GLY A 44 -3.70 -0.95 5.58
C GLY A 44 -3.19 -2.12 6.41
N ALA A 45 -2.29 -1.89 7.36
CA ALA A 45 -2.04 -2.84 8.45
C ALA A 45 -3.21 -2.80 9.47
N GLN A 46 -3.17 -3.70 10.45
CA GLN A 46 -4.25 -3.86 11.42
C GLN A 46 -4.48 -2.61 12.28
N THR A 47 -5.75 -2.23 12.45
CA THR A 47 -6.17 -1.08 13.28
C THR A 47 -6.28 -1.45 14.76
N GLY A 48 -6.38 -0.43 15.62
CA GLY A 48 -6.60 -0.59 17.06
C GLY A 48 -7.99 -0.12 17.49
N THR A 49 -8.57 -0.74 18.50
CA THR A 49 -9.77 -0.24 19.19
C THR A 49 -9.37 0.35 20.53
N PHE A 50 -9.92 1.51 20.87
CA PHE A 50 -9.59 2.24 22.09
C PHE A 50 -10.79 2.37 23.03
N ASP A 51 -10.50 2.58 24.31
CA ASP A 51 -11.49 3.03 25.27
C ASP A 51 -11.57 4.56 25.37
N HIS A 52 -12.45 5.07 26.24
CA HIS A 52 -12.64 6.49 26.46
C HIS A 52 -11.42 7.18 27.11
N ARG A 53 -10.44 6.42 27.61
CA ARG A 53 -9.21 6.91 28.22
C ARG A 53 -8.05 6.94 27.23
N GLY A 54 -8.26 6.42 26.01
CA GLY A 54 -7.22 6.30 25.00
C GLY A 54 -6.34 5.06 25.16
N ASP A 55 -6.77 4.09 25.98
CA ASP A 55 -6.08 2.81 26.13
C ASP A 55 -6.57 1.82 25.08
N ILE A 56 -5.65 1.02 24.53
CA ILE A 56 -5.99 -0.02 23.55
C ILE A 56 -6.78 -1.12 24.26
N LYS A 57 -8.00 -1.39 23.77
CA LYS A 57 -8.80 -2.52 24.24
C LYS A 57 -8.21 -3.84 23.75
N ALA A 58 -8.48 -4.89 24.53
CA ALA A 58 -8.18 -6.26 24.13
C ALA A 58 -8.82 -6.57 22.77
N GLY A 59 -8.01 -7.07 21.84
CA GLY A 59 -8.38 -7.32 20.46
C GLY A 59 -7.26 -8.09 19.75
N GLU A 60 -7.45 -8.42 18.49
CA GLU A 60 -6.52 -9.25 17.71
C GLU A 60 -5.11 -8.63 17.66
N LEU A 61 -5.00 -7.30 17.51
CA LEU A 61 -3.74 -6.57 17.65
C LEU A 61 -3.17 -6.60 19.07
N SER A 62 -3.99 -6.42 20.11
CA SER A 62 -3.54 -6.47 21.51
C SER A 62 -3.04 -7.86 21.91
N SER A 63 -3.60 -8.92 21.31
CA SER A 63 -3.23 -10.31 21.57
C SER A 63 -1.84 -10.67 21.01
N SER A 64 -1.45 -10.08 19.87
CA SER A 64 -0.12 -10.25 19.28
C SER A 64 0.96 -9.42 19.98
N LEU A 65 0.56 -8.46 20.80
CA LEU A 65 1.44 -7.55 21.52
C LEU A 65 1.82 -8.02 22.93
N SER A 66 1.25 -9.11 23.46
CA SER A 66 1.55 -9.63 24.81
C SER A 66 1.51 -8.55 25.92
N GLY A 67 0.59 -7.58 25.80
CA GLY A 67 0.46 -6.47 26.75
C GLY A 67 1.43 -5.30 26.58
N SER A 68 2.28 -5.32 25.54
CA SER A 68 3.14 -4.17 25.20
C SER A 68 2.41 -3.17 24.28
N HIS A 69 2.60 -1.88 24.51
CA HIS A 69 1.97 -0.84 23.67
C HIS A 69 2.64 -0.79 22.29
N VAL A 70 1.86 -0.66 21.22
CA VAL A 70 2.40 -0.50 19.83
C VAL A 70 3.38 0.67 19.76
N THR A 71 3.09 1.75 20.50
CA THR A 71 3.92 2.96 20.59
C THR A 71 5.32 2.73 21.13
N LEU A 72 5.58 1.58 21.76
CA LEU A 72 6.89 1.22 22.31
C LEU A 72 7.68 0.29 21.39
N LYS A 73 7.09 -0.19 20.30
CA LYS A 73 7.75 -1.09 19.36
C LYS A 73 8.30 -0.31 18.17
N TYR A 74 9.48 -0.71 17.73
CA TYR A 74 10.03 -0.24 16.48
C TYR A 74 9.18 -0.78 15.33
N PRO A 75 8.69 0.09 14.42
CA PRO A 75 7.93 -0.36 13.25
C PRO A 75 8.84 -1.15 12.32
N ASN A 76 8.34 -2.28 11.82
CA ASN A 76 8.98 -2.92 10.68
C ASN A 76 8.64 -2.08 9.43
N PHE A 77 9.66 -1.42 8.89
CA PHE A 77 9.55 -0.71 7.62
C PHE A 77 9.28 -1.71 6.50
N ASP A 78 8.05 -1.69 5.99
CA ASP A 78 7.69 -2.39 4.76
C ASP A 78 7.27 -1.35 3.73
N TYR A 79 7.53 -1.65 2.46
CA TYR A 79 7.10 -0.83 1.34
C TYR A 79 5.63 -1.10 1.00
N ALA A 80 4.77 -1.21 2.01
CA ALA A 80 3.40 -1.67 1.86
C ALA A 80 2.61 -0.79 0.89
N TYR A 81 2.70 0.53 1.03
CA TYR A 81 2.05 1.47 0.12
C TYR A 81 2.59 1.36 -1.32
N ALA A 82 3.91 1.36 -1.49
CA ALA A 82 4.52 1.26 -2.82
C ALA A 82 4.19 -0.08 -3.49
N ARG A 83 4.13 -1.16 -2.72
CA ARG A 83 3.73 -2.50 -3.20
C ARG A 83 2.28 -2.50 -3.67
N ARG A 84 1.34 -1.93 -2.90
CA ARG A 84 -0.07 -1.82 -3.32
C ARG A 84 -0.25 -1.00 -4.61
N VAL A 85 0.50 0.10 -4.75
CA VAL A 85 0.53 0.86 -5.99
C VAL A 85 1.09 0.02 -7.14
N ALA A 86 2.17 -0.72 -6.88
CA ALA A 86 2.77 -1.62 -7.86
C ALA A 86 1.83 -2.78 -8.24
N ASP A 87 1.01 -3.29 -7.32
CA ASP A 87 0.04 -4.36 -7.58
C ASP A 87 -1.03 -3.87 -8.57
N GLY A 88 -1.54 -2.65 -8.41
CA GLY A 88 -2.46 -2.04 -9.38
C GLY A 88 -1.83 -1.84 -10.77
N ILE A 89 -0.54 -1.53 -10.85
CA ILE A 89 0.19 -1.46 -12.14
C ILE A 89 0.40 -2.86 -12.73
N SER A 90 0.76 -3.82 -11.88
CA SER A 90 1.01 -5.22 -12.27
C SER A 90 -0.25 -5.87 -12.82
N GLU A 91 -1.41 -5.49 -12.28
CA GLU A 91 -2.73 -5.90 -12.76
C GLU A 91 -3.00 -5.41 -14.20
N GLU A 92 -2.58 -4.21 -14.56
CA GLU A 92 -2.68 -3.73 -15.94
C GLU A 92 -1.65 -4.38 -16.86
N ALA A 93 -0.51 -4.80 -16.34
CA ALA A 93 0.49 -5.58 -17.07
C ALA A 93 0.12 -7.07 -17.22
N ASN A 94 -0.95 -7.56 -16.57
CA ASN A 94 -1.29 -8.97 -16.44
C ASN A 94 -0.18 -9.83 -15.80
N VAL A 95 0.60 -9.26 -14.87
CA VAL A 95 1.70 -9.97 -14.17
C VAL A 95 1.48 -9.93 -12.66
N GLY A 96 0.39 -10.54 -12.21
CA GLY A 96 -0.07 -10.48 -10.82
C GLY A 96 -1.06 -9.35 -10.58
N GLY A 97 -1.55 -9.21 -9.35
CA GLY A 97 -2.58 -8.25 -8.97
C GLY A 97 -3.64 -8.86 -8.04
N ASN A 98 -4.57 -8.02 -7.61
CA ASN A 98 -5.54 -8.39 -6.58
C ASN A 98 -6.94 -8.68 -7.13
N THR A 99 -7.20 -8.38 -8.41
CA THR A 99 -8.49 -8.71 -9.04
C THR A 99 -8.49 -10.11 -9.63
N THR A 100 -9.63 -10.78 -9.49
CA THR A 100 -9.83 -12.10 -10.07
C THR A 100 -10.09 -11.99 -11.58
N VAL A 101 -9.24 -12.63 -12.38
CA VAL A 101 -9.46 -12.78 -13.82
C VAL A 101 -10.38 -13.97 -14.07
N HIS A 102 -11.49 -13.72 -14.75
CA HIS A 102 -12.44 -14.75 -15.18
C HIS A 102 -12.21 -15.13 -16.63
N SER A 103 -12.56 -16.36 -16.99
CA SER A 103 -12.50 -16.85 -18.37
C SER A 103 -13.90 -17.28 -18.81
N ALA A 104 -14.35 -16.78 -19.96
CA ALA A 104 -15.60 -17.21 -20.59
C ALA A 104 -15.35 -17.60 -22.05
N SER A 105 -16.25 -18.38 -22.61
CA SER A 105 -16.29 -18.66 -24.05
C SER A 105 -17.64 -18.31 -24.65
N PHE A 106 -17.64 -18.07 -25.95
CA PHE A 106 -18.85 -17.86 -26.73
C PHE A 106 -18.74 -18.57 -28.08
N ASP A 107 -19.89 -18.98 -28.58
CA ASP A 107 -20.00 -19.71 -29.84
C ASP A 107 -20.04 -18.73 -31.02
N LEU A 108 -19.27 -19.02 -32.06
CA LEU A 108 -19.25 -18.25 -33.31
C LEU A 108 -20.36 -18.72 -34.23
N SER A 109 -21.08 -17.76 -34.82
CA SER A 109 -22.12 -18.03 -35.82
C SER A 109 -21.61 -17.71 -37.22
N SER A 110 -21.90 -18.58 -38.19
CA SER A 110 -21.48 -18.35 -39.57
C SER A 110 -22.09 -17.06 -40.13
N GLY A 111 -21.27 -16.24 -40.78
CA GLY A 111 -21.69 -14.96 -41.34
C GLY A 111 -21.85 -13.82 -40.33
N VAL A 112 -21.65 -14.07 -39.03
CA VAL A 112 -21.71 -13.05 -37.98
C VAL A 112 -20.30 -12.63 -37.57
N GLN A 113 -20.03 -11.34 -37.67
CA GLN A 113 -18.70 -10.77 -37.44
C GLN A 113 -18.57 -9.98 -36.13
N ASP A 114 -19.67 -9.35 -35.71
CA ASP A 114 -19.74 -8.46 -34.55
C ASP A 114 -20.45 -9.15 -33.39
N TYR A 115 -19.82 -9.17 -32.21
CA TYR A 115 -20.33 -9.79 -31.00
C TYR A 115 -20.26 -8.81 -29.82
N ASP A 116 -21.37 -8.70 -29.08
CA ASP A 116 -21.44 -7.91 -27.84
C ASP A 116 -21.05 -8.78 -26.65
N LEU A 117 -19.82 -8.63 -26.18
CA LEU A 117 -19.29 -9.41 -25.07
C LEU A 117 -19.99 -9.07 -23.75
N GLN A 118 -20.43 -7.82 -23.56
CA GLN A 118 -21.14 -7.44 -22.34
C GLN A 118 -22.45 -8.23 -22.24
N LYS A 119 -23.22 -8.28 -23.32
CA LYS A 119 -24.48 -9.04 -23.37
C LYS A 119 -24.24 -10.54 -23.23
N ILE A 120 -23.24 -11.09 -23.90
CA ILE A 120 -22.93 -12.52 -23.86
C ILE A 120 -22.54 -12.94 -22.44
N ILE A 121 -21.59 -12.24 -21.81
CA ILE A 121 -21.09 -12.62 -20.49
C ILE A 121 -22.15 -12.39 -19.40
N SER A 122 -22.87 -11.27 -19.44
CA SER A 122 -23.94 -10.97 -18.47
C SER A 122 -25.14 -11.92 -18.57
N SER A 123 -25.39 -12.52 -19.74
CA SER A 123 -26.45 -13.53 -19.92
C SER A 123 -26.11 -14.90 -19.32
N SER A 124 -24.85 -15.14 -18.95
CA SER A 124 -24.43 -16.40 -18.36
C SER A 124 -24.93 -16.56 -16.92
N THR A 125 -25.36 -17.76 -16.56
CA THR A 125 -25.79 -18.07 -15.18
C THR A 125 -24.65 -17.92 -14.17
N GLN A 126 -23.40 -18.15 -14.60
CA GLN A 126 -22.22 -18.08 -13.75
C GLN A 126 -21.79 -16.64 -13.41
N TYR A 127 -21.94 -15.68 -14.33
CA TYR A 127 -21.41 -14.32 -14.16
C TYR A 127 -22.48 -13.23 -14.07
N SER A 128 -23.75 -13.54 -14.34
CA SER A 128 -24.88 -12.57 -14.28
C SER A 128 -24.98 -11.84 -12.94
N GLY A 129 -24.84 -12.55 -11.81
CA GLY A 129 -24.90 -11.96 -10.47
C GLY A 129 -23.73 -11.04 -10.14
N SER A 130 -22.52 -11.35 -10.62
CA SER A 130 -21.30 -10.57 -10.33
C SER A 130 -21.14 -9.35 -11.23
N ILE A 131 -21.64 -9.42 -12.47
CA ILE A 131 -21.53 -8.34 -13.46
C ILE A 131 -22.63 -7.30 -13.25
N GLY A 132 -23.90 -7.72 -13.12
CA GLY A 132 -25.03 -6.78 -13.06
C GLY A 132 -24.96 -5.73 -14.19
N ASN A 133 -24.91 -4.44 -13.81
CA ASN A 133 -24.75 -3.31 -14.74
C ASN A 133 -23.30 -2.81 -14.88
N LYS A 134 -22.31 -3.51 -14.32
CA LYS A 134 -20.90 -3.12 -14.37
C LYS A 134 -20.32 -3.41 -15.75
N LYS A 135 -19.50 -2.49 -16.26
CA LYS A 135 -18.76 -2.67 -17.50
C LYS A 135 -17.66 -3.70 -17.30
N VAL A 136 -17.67 -4.75 -18.10
CA VAL A 136 -16.61 -5.77 -18.12
C VAL A 136 -15.36 -5.22 -18.82
N LEU A 137 -14.17 -5.51 -18.30
CA LEU A 137 -12.89 -5.19 -18.92
C LEU A 137 -12.30 -6.45 -19.54
N ILE A 138 -12.12 -6.47 -20.86
CA ILE A 138 -11.53 -7.59 -21.58
C ILE A 138 -10.01 -7.46 -21.54
N LYS A 139 -9.33 -8.46 -20.95
CA LYS A 139 -7.87 -8.49 -20.86
C LYS A 139 -7.25 -9.25 -22.03
N LYS A 140 -7.86 -10.36 -22.46
CA LYS A 140 -7.35 -11.19 -23.56
C LYS A 140 -8.48 -11.83 -24.35
N VAL A 141 -8.31 -11.90 -25.66
CA VAL A 141 -9.16 -12.71 -26.54
C VAL A 141 -8.25 -13.75 -27.19
N PHE A 142 -8.64 -15.01 -27.11
CA PHE A 142 -7.89 -16.09 -27.72
C PHE A 142 -8.82 -17.20 -28.21
N TYR A 143 -8.27 -18.09 -29.00
CA TYR A 143 -8.96 -19.29 -29.43
C TYR A 143 -7.93 -20.41 -29.56
N LYS A 144 -8.39 -21.64 -29.53
CA LYS A 144 -7.53 -22.81 -29.70
C LYS A 144 -8.19 -23.77 -30.68
N THR A 145 -7.55 -23.97 -31.82
CA THR A 145 -8.03 -24.90 -32.85
C THR A 145 -7.15 -26.15 -32.88
N PRO A 146 -7.73 -27.37 -32.97
CA PRO A 146 -6.98 -28.59 -33.22
C PRO A 146 -6.15 -28.54 -34.52
N ASN A 147 -6.54 -27.68 -35.48
CA ASN A 147 -5.81 -27.49 -36.74
C ASN A 147 -4.45 -26.82 -36.55
N ALA A 148 -4.23 -26.12 -35.42
CA ALA A 148 -2.97 -25.49 -35.06
C ALA A 148 -2.02 -26.46 -34.33
N MET A 149 -2.22 -27.77 -34.44
CA MET A 149 -1.35 -28.73 -33.78
C MET A 149 0.02 -28.82 -34.46
N TRP A 150 1.07 -28.74 -33.65
CA TRP A 150 2.45 -28.91 -34.07
C TRP A 150 2.74 -30.35 -34.48
N ARG A 151 2.61 -30.65 -35.78
CA ARG A 151 2.87 -31.97 -36.36
C ARG A 151 4.12 -31.96 -37.24
N PHE A 152 5.24 -31.48 -36.70
CA PHE A 152 6.49 -31.35 -37.46
C PHE A 152 6.97 -32.67 -38.11
N PHE A 153 6.74 -33.82 -37.47
CA PHE A 153 7.02 -35.16 -38.04
C PHE A 153 5.76 -35.99 -38.35
N GLY A 154 4.57 -35.36 -38.38
CA GLY A 154 3.30 -36.07 -38.54
C GLY A 154 2.96 -36.32 -40.01
N TYR A 155 2.56 -37.55 -40.34
CA TYR A 155 2.07 -37.94 -41.66
C TYR A 155 0.60 -37.51 -41.83
N HIS A 156 0.36 -36.32 -42.39
CA HIS A 156 -0.97 -35.94 -42.85
C HIS A 156 -0.87 -35.11 -44.13
N GLY A 157 -0.98 -35.80 -45.27
CA GLY A 157 -1.02 -35.19 -46.60
C GLY A 157 0.34 -35.07 -47.26
N GLY A 158 0.78 -36.16 -47.91
CA GLY A 158 1.73 -36.36 -49.04
C GLY A 158 2.76 -35.32 -49.52
N LEU A 159 2.98 -34.18 -48.86
CA LEU A 159 3.83 -33.08 -49.31
C LEU A 159 4.93 -32.69 -48.33
N ASN A 160 5.01 -33.35 -47.16
CA ASN A 160 6.20 -33.30 -46.28
C ASN A 160 7.24 -34.34 -46.69
N ILE A 161 7.38 -34.56 -48.00
CA ILE A 161 8.59 -35.18 -48.55
C ILE A 161 9.62 -34.08 -48.45
N ILE A 162 10.69 -34.26 -47.66
CA ILE A 162 11.87 -33.40 -47.72
C ILE A 162 12.20 -33.31 -49.20
N GLY A 163 11.96 -32.13 -49.80
CA GLY A 163 11.84 -31.93 -51.23
C GLY A 163 13.17 -32.11 -51.94
N ASN A 164 13.69 -33.33 -51.97
CA ASN A 164 14.71 -33.71 -52.91
C ASN A 164 13.97 -33.90 -54.24
N LEU A 165 13.93 -32.83 -55.05
CA LEU A 165 13.34 -32.75 -56.39
C LEU A 165 13.87 -33.82 -57.39
N THR A 166 14.56 -34.85 -56.91
CA THR A 166 15.24 -35.88 -57.69
C THR A 166 14.34 -37.03 -58.13
N SER A 167 13.16 -37.23 -57.54
CA SER A 167 12.31 -38.39 -57.89
C SER A 167 10.82 -38.15 -57.68
N TYR A 168 10.26 -37.11 -58.32
CA TYR A 168 8.81 -37.01 -58.48
C TYR A 168 8.37 -37.83 -59.72
N GLY A 169 8.43 -39.16 -59.59
CA GLY A 169 8.08 -40.12 -60.64
C GLY A 169 7.05 -41.14 -60.14
N GLN A 170 6.16 -41.58 -61.02
CA GLN A 170 4.89 -42.32 -60.80
C GLN A 170 4.96 -43.71 -60.11
N TYR A 171 6.00 -44.04 -59.34
CA TYR A 171 6.05 -45.29 -58.56
C TYR A 171 6.22 -44.99 -57.07
N ALA A 172 5.30 -45.56 -56.30
CA ALA A 172 5.09 -45.33 -54.88
C ALA A 172 6.30 -45.75 -54.00
N ASP A 173 6.51 -44.96 -52.95
CA ASP A 173 7.18 -45.25 -51.67
C ASP A 173 8.55 -45.94 -51.72
N ASP A 174 9.57 -45.24 -52.21
CA ASP A 174 10.96 -45.53 -51.80
C ASP A 174 11.29 -44.79 -50.49
N SER A 175 11.75 -45.52 -49.47
CA SER A 175 12.08 -44.97 -48.16
C SER A 175 13.53 -44.50 -48.15
N THR A 176 13.76 -43.22 -48.41
CA THR A 176 15.10 -42.63 -48.32
C THR A 176 15.37 -42.13 -46.90
N PHE A 177 16.39 -42.68 -46.24
CA PHE A 177 16.88 -42.17 -44.96
C PHE A 177 17.93 -41.08 -45.21
N GLN A 178 17.67 -39.87 -44.73
CA GLN A 178 18.59 -38.73 -44.85
C GLN A 178 19.01 -38.27 -43.46
N VAL A 179 20.32 -38.08 -43.26
CA VAL A 179 20.84 -37.47 -42.03
C VAL A 179 20.75 -35.96 -42.19
N VAL A 180 19.74 -35.37 -41.56
CA VAL A 180 19.53 -33.92 -41.54
C VAL A 180 20.26 -33.32 -40.34
N PRO A 181 21.18 -32.36 -40.53
CA PRO A 181 21.81 -31.65 -39.42
C PRO A 181 20.78 -30.95 -38.52
N VAL A 182 21.09 -30.83 -37.22
CA VAL A 182 20.16 -30.24 -36.22
C VAL A 182 19.74 -28.81 -36.57
N TRP A 183 20.65 -28.02 -37.16
CA TRP A 183 20.34 -26.63 -37.52
C TRP A 183 19.28 -26.53 -38.62
N GLU A 184 19.27 -27.46 -39.58
CA GLU A 184 18.32 -27.47 -40.68
C GLU A 184 16.92 -27.83 -40.17
N ASN A 185 16.84 -28.85 -39.32
CA ASN A 185 15.59 -29.20 -38.63
C ASN A 185 15.03 -28.02 -37.81
N LYS A 186 15.90 -27.26 -37.14
CA LYS A 186 15.48 -26.07 -36.38
C LYS A 186 14.93 -24.96 -37.28
N LEU A 187 15.53 -24.74 -38.45
CA LEU A 187 15.03 -23.75 -39.42
C LEU A 187 13.70 -24.18 -40.03
N GLN A 188 13.57 -25.45 -40.40
CA GLN A 188 12.32 -26.00 -40.92
C GLN A 188 11.20 -25.92 -39.88
N ALA A 189 11.51 -26.20 -38.61
CA ALA A 189 10.57 -26.00 -37.51
C ALA A 189 10.11 -24.54 -37.43
N ALA A 190 11.03 -23.57 -37.41
CA ALA A 190 10.68 -22.15 -37.35
C ALA A 190 9.78 -21.71 -38.53
N ALA A 191 10.07 -22.17 -39.76
CA ALA A 191 9.24 -21.89 -40.92
C ALA A 191 7.85 -22.56 -40.85
N TYR A 192 7.76 -23.75 -40.26
CA TYR A 192 6.50 -24.44 -40.03
C TYR A 192 5.64 -23.69 -39.01
N GLU A 193 6.24 -23.14 -37.94
CA GLU A 193 5.56 -22.29 -36.96
C GLU A 193 4.95 -21.05 -37.59
N ASP A 194 5.74 -20.33 -38.38
CA ASP A 194 5.30 -19.13 -39.08
C ASP A 194 4.16 -19.44 -40.06
N SER A 195 4.27 -20.54 -40.81
CA SER A 195 3.22 -21.01 -41.72
C SER A 195 1.92 -21.35 -40.97
N LEU A 196 2.03 -22.03 -39.83
CA LEU A 196 0.89 -22.41 -39.01
C LEU A 196 0.21 -21.16 -38.42
N TYR A 197 0.99 -20.22 -37.91
CA TYR A 197 0.52 -18.94 -37.39
C TYR A 197 -0.18 -18.11 -38.48
N THR A 198 0.45 -17.92 -39.64
CA THR A 198 -0.02 -17.02 -40.70
C THR A 198 -1.17 -17.60 -41.53
N ARG A 199 -1.14 -18.90 -41.86
CA ARG A 199 -2.12 -19.50 -42.80
C ARG A 199 -3.27 -20.22 -42.12
N THR A 200 -3.03 -20.83 -40.97
CA THR A 200 -4.03 -21.72 -40.33
C THR A 200 -4.67 -21.03 -39.13
N ALA A 201 -3.92 -20.15 -38.47
CA ALA A 201 -4.30 -19.56 -37.19
C ALA A 201 -4.30 -18.01 -37.15
N HIS A 202 -4.26 -17.33 -38.29
CA HIS A 202 -4.25 -15.86 -38.28
C HIS A 202 -5.67 -15.30 -38.19
N TRP A 203 -6.18 -15.20 -36.96
CA TRP A 203 -7.39 -14.48 -36.64
C TRP A 203 -6.99 -13.14 -36.04
N SER A 204 -7.55 -12.06 -36.57
CA SER A 204 -7.42 -10.74 -35.98
C SER A 204 -8.76 -10.29 -35.43
N TYR A 205 -8.73 -9.39 -34.46
CA TYR A 205 -9.94 -8.85 -33.89
C TYR A 205 -9.76 -7.36 -33.60
N GLU A 206 -10.89 -6.67 -33.57
CA GLU A 206 -11.00 -5.29 -33.13
C GLU A 206 -11.95 -5.24 -31.95
N LEU A 207 -11.55 -4.61 -30.85
CA LEU A 207 -12.37 -4.44 -29.66
C LEU A 207 -12.74 -2.96 -29.49
N ARG A 208 -14.04 -2.65 -29.55
CA ARG A 208 -14.57 -1.30 -29.29
C ARG A 208 -15.69 -1.36 -28.27
N ASN A 209 -15.46 -0.81 -27.09
CA ASN A 209 -16.47 -0.67 -26.04
C ASN A 209 -17.27 -1.97 -25.77
N ASN A 210 -16.55 -3.08 -25.58
CA ASN A 210 -17.04 -4.45 -25.35
C ASN A 210 -17.69 -5.15 -26.55
N ASN A 211 -17.75 -4.50 -27.71
CA ASN A 211 -18.07 -5.16 -28.96
C ASN A 211 -16.78 -5.62 -29.62
N ILE A 212 -16.70 -6.92 -29.89
CA ILE A 212 -15.60 -7.52 -30.63
C ILE A 212 -16.03 -7.76 -32.07
N ARG A 213 -15.19 -7.32 -33.01
CA ARG A 213 -15.29 -7.65 -34.42
C ARG A 213 -14.16 -8.62 -34.77
N ILE A 214 -14.50 -9.76 -35.36
CA ILE A 214 -13.54 -10.82 -35.64
C ILE A 214 -13.23 -10.89 -37.15
N PHE A 215 -11.99 -11.17 -37.51
CA PHE A 215 -11.55 -11.35 -38.89
C PHE A 215 -10.71 -12.63 -39.02
N PRO A 216 -10.94 -13.43 -40.09
CA PRO A 216 -11.98 -13.29 -41.11
C PRO A 216 -13.40 -13.61 -40.58
N ILE A 217 -14.44 -13.32 -41.38
CA ILE A 217 -15.83 -13.66 -41.02
C ILE A 217 -15.93 -15.17 -40.74
N PRO A 218 -16.49 -15.59 -39.58
CA PRO A 218 -16.68 -16.99 -39.27
C PRO A 218 -17.47 -17.75 -40.36
N GLY A 219 -16.91 -18.86 -40.82
CA GLY A 219 -17.49 -19.79 -41.78
C GLY A 219 -17.62 -21.21 -41.23
N ASN A 220 -18.12 -22.15 -42.03
CA ASN A 220 -18.42 -23.52 -41.59
C ASN A 220 -17.19 -24.40 -41.27
N TYR A 221 -15.99 -23.97 -41.65
CA TYR A 221 -14.73 -24.70 -41.42
C TYR A 221 -13.87 -24.10 -40.29
N ASN A 222 -14.44 -23.15 -39.54
CA ASN A 222 -13.72 -22.32 -38.59
C ASN A 222 -13.84 -22.85 -37.15
N THR A 223 -13.11 -22.23 -36.21
CA THR A 223 -13.26 -22.52 -34.77
C THR A 223 -14.70 -22.28 -34.35
N GLU A 224 -15.26 -23.19 -33.55
CA GLU A 224 -16.65 -23.05 -33.07
C GLU A 224 -16.73 -22.04 -31.91
N LYS A 225 -15.64 -21.88 -31.16
CA LYS A 225 -15.60 -21.05 -29.94
C LYS A 225 -14.43 -20.10 -29.92
N MET A 226 -14.68 -18.93 -29.36
CA MET A 226 -13.64 -18.02 -28.87
C MET A 226 -13.71 -17.89 -27.37
N TRP A 227 -12.55 -17.64 -26.77
CA TRP A 227 -12.36 -17.50 -25.34
C TRP A 227 -11.94 -16.07 -25.03
N VAL A 228 -12.45 -15.55 -23.93
CA VAL A 228 -12.14 -14.22 -23.42
C VAL A 228 -11.77 -14.31 -21.96
N GLU A 229 -10.66 -13.67 -21.60
CA GLU A 229 -10.32 -13.37 -20.21
C GLU A 229 -10.80 -11.95 -19.91
N PHE A 230 -11.50 -11.80 -18.81
CA PHE A 230 -12.07 -10.53 -18.40
C PHE A 230 -12.01 -10.34 -16.89
N THR A 231 -11.99 -9.08 -16.49
CA THR A 231 -12.16 -8.66 -15.09
C THR A 231 -13.44 -7.85 -14.96
N VAL A 232 -14.06 -7.93 -13.79
CA VAL A 232 -15.17 -7.06 -13.42
C VAL A 232 -14.62 -6.04 -12.43
N PRO A 233 -14.56 -4.75 -12.77
CA PRO A 233 -14.05 -3.74 -11.85
C PRO A 233 -14.90 -3.75 -10.58
N GLY A 234 -14.23 -3.98 -9.45
CA GLY A 234 -14.81 -3.92 -8.12
C GLY A 234 -15.02 -2.49 -7.65
N ASN A 235 -15.62 -2.34 -6.48
CA ASN A 235 -15.56 -1.09 -5.75
C ASN A 235 -14.17 -0.96 -5.12
N ASN A 236 -13.56 0.23 -5.14
CA ASN A 236 -12.24 0.45 -4.54
C ASN A 236 -12.22 0.23 -3.01
N TRP A 237 -13.40 0.17 -2.39
CA TRP A 237 -13.60 -0.07 -0.96
C TRP A 237 -13.94 -1.53 -0.63
N GLU A 238 -13.93 -2.43 -1.62
CA GLU A 238 -14.24 -3.84 -1.43
C GLU A 238 -13.07 -4.69 -1.93
N ALA A 239 -12.65 -5.68 -1.14
CA ALA A 239 -11.67 -6.65 -1.59
C ALA A 239 -12.30 -7.54 -2.68
N SER A 240 -11.60 -7.71 -3.80
CA SER A 240 -12.05 -8.55 -4.92
C SER A 240 -11.39 -9.93 -4.89
N GLY A 241 -11.61 -10.68 -3.81
CA GLY A 241 -11.05 -12.04 -3.65
C GLY A 241 -11.18 -12.56 -2.22
N GLU A 242 -10.59 -13.74 -1.97
CA GLU A 242 -10.54 -14.37 -0.64
C GLU A 242 -9.40 -13.85 0.24
N ALA A 243 -8.41 -13.15 -0.35
CA ALA A 243 -7.26 -12.64 0.38
C ALA A 243 -7.53 -11.26 0.98
N ASP A 244 -7.21 -11.10 2.27
CA ASP A 244 -7.20 -9.79 2.91
C ASP A 244 -6.03 -8.95 2.38
N ILE A 245 -6.38 -7.91 1.65
CA ILE A 245 -5.44 -6.94 1.06
C ILE A 245 -5.29 -5.68 1.93
N GLY A 246 -5.85 -5.71 3.14
CA GLY A 246 -5.76 -4.65 4.13
C GLY A 246 -6.50 -3.38 3.73
N ILE A 247 -7.65 -3.49 3.05
CA ILE A 247 -8.54 -2.36 2.73
C ILE A 247 -9.16 -1.79 4.01
N ASP A 248 -9.55 -2.66 4.95
CA ASP A 248 -10.14 -2.28 6.24
C ASP A 248 -9.09 -1.91 7.30
N GLY A 249 -7.82 -1.88 6.90
CA GLY A 249 -6.70 -1.53 7.77
C GLY A 249 -6.54 -0.03 7.99
N ILE A 250 -5.37 0.37 8.49
CA ILE A 250 -5.03 1.76 8.78
C ILE A 250 -5.13 2.61 7.50
N ASN A 251 -6.03 3.60 7.49
CA ASN A 251 -6.21 4.49 6.33
C ASN A 251 -5.65 5.90 6.57
N ASN A 252 -5.54 6.31 7.83
CA ASN A 252 -5.10 7.64 8.24
C ASN A 252 -4.73 7.62 9.74
N MET A 253 -4.20 8.75 10.23
CA MET A 253 -3.70 8.94 11.59
C MET A 253 -4.70 8.53 12.69
N ASN A 254 -6.00 8.75 12.47
CA ASN A 254 -7.04 8.41 13.44
C ASN A 254 -7.23 6.89 13.65
N THR A 255 -6.83 6.07 12.68
CA THR A 255 -6.95 4.60 12.74
C THR A 255 -5.66 3.93 13.20
N LEU A 256 -4.60 4.70 13.44
CA LEU A 256 -3.35 4.17 13.95
C LEU A 256 -3.55 3.58 15.35
N PRO A 257 -3.01 2.39 15.63
CA PRO A 257 -3.13 1.76 16.94
C PRO A 257 -2.15 2.36 17.98
N MET A 258 -2.06 3.70 18.06
CA MET A 258 -1.23 4.41 19.03
C MET A 258 -2.07 4.89 20.22
N GLY A 259 -1.88 4.26 21.37
CA GLY A 259 -2.48 4.70 22.63
C GLY A 259 -1.62 5.69 23.39
N ASN A 260 -2.08 6.10 24.57
CA ASN A 260 -1.26 6.90 25.48
C ASN A 260 0.01 6.15 25.90
N ILE A 261 1.11 6.88 26.09
CA ILE A 261 2.40 6.29 26.45
C ILE A 261 2.45 6.11 27.96
N PRO A 262 2.68 4.90 28.49
CA PRO A 262 2.81 4.70 29.93
C PRO A 262 3.97 5.50 30.50
N TYR A 263 3.74 6.27 31.57
CA TYR A 263 4.74 7.15 32.16
C TYR A 263 6.02 6.42 32.60
N GLU A 264 5.91 5.16 33.01
CA GLU A 264 7.03 4.29 33.35
C GLU A 264 8.06 4.17 32.22
N ASN A 265 7.59 4.12 30.97
CA ASN A 265 8.40 3.91 29.77
C ASN A 265 8.95 5.22 29.17
N ILE A 266 8.62 6.38 29.74
CA ILE A 266 9.16 7.67 29.31
C ILE A 266 10.57 7.85 29.87
N ASN A 267 11.50 8.27 29.01
CA ASN A 267 12.89 8.51 29.39
C ASN A 267 13.05 9.81 30.23
N GLY A 268 14.26 10.06 30.73
CA GLY A 268 14.55 11.22 31.58
C GLY A 268 14.26 12.58 30.91
N ILE A 269 14.48 12.68 29.60
CA ILE A 269 14.24 13.90 28.81
C ILE A 269 12.74 14.20 28.74
N GLY A 270 11.93 13.21 28.37
CA GLY A 270 10.48 13.34 28.32
C GLY A 270 9.88 13.63 29.70
N LYS A 271 10.35 12.94 30.74
CA LYS A 271 9.93 13.20 32.12
C LYS A 271 10.26 14.63 32.56
N GLN A 272 11.40 15.18 32.15
CA GLN A 272 11.77 16.56 32.45
C GLN A 272 10.88 17.56 31.72
N TRP A 273 10.54 17.30 30.45
CA TRP A 273 9.58 18.12 29.70
C TRP A 273 8.21 18.12 30.36
N ILE A 274 7.68 16.94 30.74
CA ILE A 274 6.40 16.80 31.43
C ILE A 274 6.39 17.61 32.74
N ARG A 275 7.47 17.58 33.52
CA ARG A 275 7.59 18.38 34.75
C ARG A 275 7.57 19.89 34.47
N ARG A 276 8.31 20.36 33.45
CA ARG A 276 8.31 21.78 33.04
C ARG A 276 6.91 22.21 32.59
N PHE A 277 6.22 21.37 31.82
CA PHE A 277 4.89 21.66 31.32
C PHE A 277 3.81 21.62 32.42
N ALA A 278 3.85 20.63 33.31
CA ALA A 278 2.98 20.55 34.49
C ALA A 278 3.16 21.75 35.42
N LEU A 279 4.39 22.25 35.57
CA LEU A 279 4.68 23.48 36.32
C LEU A 279 4.07 24.71 35.65
N ALA A 280 4.13 24.80 34.32
CA ALA A 280 3.49 25.89 33.57
C ALA A 280 1.95 25.85 33.67
N LEU A 281 1.33 24.66 33.59
CA LEU A 281 -0.12 24.48 33.81
C LEU A 281 -0.54 24.83 35.25
N SER A 282 0.25 24.40 36.24
CA SER A 282 0.03 24.75 37.65
C SER A 282 0.13 26.26 37.86
N LYS A 283 1.09 26.92 37.18
CA LYS A 283 1.25 28.39 37.20
C LYS A 283 0.06 29.11 36.60
N GLU A 284 -0.51 28.62 35.49
CA GLU A 284 -1.75 29.18 34.91
C GLU A 284 -2.91 29.05 35.89
N THR A 285 -3.06 27.87 36.50
CA THR A 285 -4.11 27.61 37.49
C THR A 285 -3.97 28.53 38.71
N LEU A 286 -2.75 28.74 39.20
CA LEU A 286 -2.46 29.71 40.27
C LEU A 286 -2.79 31.14 39.84
N GLY A 287 -2.46 31.52 38.61
CA GLY A 287 -2.81 32.83 38.05
C GLY A 287 -4.31 33.06 38.04
N HIS A 288 -5.10 32.04 37.67
CA HIS A 288 -6.56 32.09 37.74
C HIS A 288 -7.11 32.14 39.17
N VAL A 289 -6.54 31.38 40.10
CA VAL A 289 -6.93 31.40 41.52
C VAL A 289 -6.66 32.78 42.13
N ARG A 290 -5.45 33.33 41.93
CA ARG A 290 -5.07 34.67 42.40
C ARG A 290 -5.81 35.80 41.68
N GLY A 291 -6.22 35.58 40.42
CA GLY A 291 -7.05 36.51 39.66
C GLY A 291 -8.45 36.71 40.24
N LYS A 292 -8.94 35.81 41.10
CA LYS A 292 -10.23 35.97 41.80
C LYS A 292 -10.22 37.10 42.82
N PHE A 293 -9.05 37.43 43.40
CA PHE A 293 -8.88 38.46 44.41
C PHE A 293 -7.76 39.42 44.01
N ALA A 294 -8.07 40.43 43.19
CA ALA A 294 -7.06 41.38 42.70
C ALA A 294 -6.35 42.15 43.84
N THR A 295 -7.08 42.49 44.90
CA THR A 295 -6.55 43.13 46.11
C THR A 295 -7.06 42.44 47.37
N ILE A 296 -6.14 42.08 48.26
CA ILE A 296 -6.46 41.57 49.60
C ILE A 296 -6.34 42.74 50.57
N PRO A 297 -7.43 43.18 51.22
CA PRO A 297 -7.36 44.22 52.23
C PRO A 297 -6.66 43.68 53.49
N ILE A 298 -5.63 44.38 53.94
CA ILE A 298 -4.98 44.16 55.24
C ILE A 298 -5.20 45.42 56.12
N PRO A 299 -5.08 45.34 57.46
CA PRO A 299 -5.29 46.50 58.31
C PRO A 299 -4.33 47.65 57.96
N GLY A 300 -4.84 48.71 57.32
CA GLY A 300 -4.09 49.91 56.95
C GLY A 300 -3.44 49.93 55.56
N GLU A 301 -3.50 48.83 54.79
CA GLU A 301 -2.88 48.72 53.45
C GLU A 301 -3.65 47.69 52.58
N SER A 302 -3.31 47.55 51.30
CA SER A 302 -3.84 46.48 50.44
C SER A 302 -2.70 45.78 49.70
N VAL A 303 -2.70 44.46 49.66
CA VAL A 303 -1.77 43.65 48.86
C VAL A 303 -2.40 43.37 47.51
N THR A 304 -1.72 43.73 46.42
CA THR A 304 -2.14 43.40 45.05
C THR A 304 -1.56 42.06 44.63
N LEU A 305 -2.39 41.15 44.11
CA LEU A 305 -1.93 39.84 43.62
C LEU A 305 -1.51 39.89 42.14
N ASN A 306 -0.51 39.08 41.76
CA ASN A 306 0.07 39.04 40.41
C ASN A 306 -0.63 38.04 39.46
N GLY A 307 -1.95 37.88 39.58
CA GLY A 307 -2.70 36.83 38.84
C GLY A 307 -2.61 36.94 37.32
N SER A 308 -2.75 38.15 36.76
CA SER A 308 -2.69 38.38 35.31
C SER A 308 -1.29 38.13 34.72
N GLU A 309 -0.25 38.49 35.47
CA GLU A 309 1.13 38.28 35.07
C GLU A 309 1.48 36.78 35.06
N LEU A 310 1.10 36.05 36.10
CA LEU A 310 1.32 34.60 36.18
C LEU A 310 0.59 33.84 35.06
N ALA A 311 -0.65 34.21 34.75
CA ALA A 311 -1.40 33.60 33.66
C ALA A 311 -0.76 33.88 32.28
N SER A 312 -0.24 35.10 32.06
CA SER A 312 0.47 35.43 30.83
C SER A 312 1.77 34.62 30.69
N GLN A 313 2.62 34.64 31.72
CA GLN A 313 3.89 33.90 31.73
C GLN A 313 3.66 32.39 31.54
N ALA A 314 2.61 31.84 32.15
CA ALA A 314 2.28 30.43 31.99
C ALA A 314 1.92 30.07 30.54
N ARG A 315 1.15 30.89 29.84
CA ARG A 315 0.79 30.66 28.43
C ARG A 315 1.97 30.78 27.48
N ASP A 316 2.86 31.73 27.76
CA ASP A 316 4.09 31.91 27.00
C ASP A 316 5.02 30.69 27.18
N GLU A 317 5.20 30.22 28.42
CA GLU A 317 5.98 29.01 28.73
C GLU A 317 5.36 27.75 28.11
N GLN A 318 4.04 27.57 28.19
CA GLN A 318 3.36 26.44 27.56
C GLN A 318 3.56 26.42 26.04
N SER A 319 3.44 27.59 25.38
CA SER A 319 3.63 27.71 23.93
C SER A 319 5.08 27.43 23.55
N ALA A 320 6.04 28.02 24.27
CA ALA A 320 7.46 27.78 24.05
C ALA A 320 7.84 26.30 24.21
N LEU A 321 7.30 25.62 25.23
CA LEU A 321 7.56 24.19 25.46
C LEU A 321 6.98 23.30 24.35
N ARG A 322 5.79 23.64 23.84
CA ARG A 322 5.16 22.94 22.71
C ARG A 322 5.98 23.12 21.44
N ASP A 323 6.45 24.33 21.16
CA ASP A 323 7.23 24.64 19.97
C ASP A 323 8.65 24.05 20.04
N GLU A 324 9.29 24.10 21.22
CA GLU A 324 10.58 23.43 21.50
C GLU A 324 10.47 21.94 21.17
N LEU A 325 9.45 21.25 21.70
CA LEU A 325 9.29 19.82 21.48
C LEU A 325 8.94 19.49 20.02
N LYS A 326 8.03 20.24 19.38
CA LYS A 326 7.69 20.03 17.96
C LYS A 326 8.91 20.20 17.05
N THR A 327 9.71 21.23 17.28
CA THR A 327 10.91 21.51 16.48
C THR A 327 11.91 20.37 16.60
N ILE A 328 12.22 19.95 17.84
CA ILE A 328 13.12 18.82 18.09
C ILE A 328 12.60 17.54 17.42
N LEU A 329 11.30 17.28 17.52
CA LEU A 329 10.69 16.11 16.88
C LEU A 329 10.75 16.19 15.35
N ASP A 330 10.44 17.33 14.73
CA ASP A 330 10.47 17.46 13.27
C ASP A 330 11.89 17.24 12.69
N GLU A 331 12.94 17.64 13.43
CA GLU A 331 14.35 17.34 13.10
C GLU A 331 14.72 15.85 13.27
N MET A 332 14.01 15.11 14.11
CA MET A 332 14.23 13.69 14.39
C MET A 332 13.33 12.76 13.56
N THR A 333 12.67 13.28 12.53
CA THR A 333 11.93 12.43 11.58
C THR A 333 12.89 11.52 10.82
N TYR A 334 12.45 10.30 10.48
CA TYR A 334 13.35 9.31 9.86
C TYR A 334 13.97 9.80 8.56
N GLY A 335 13.22 10.54 7.75
CA GLY A 335 13.74 11.14 6.51
C GLY A 335 14.85 12.17 6.77
N GLN A 336 14.73 13.00 7.82
CA GLN A 336 15.76 13.98 8.18
C GLN A 336 17.00 13.31 8.77
N LEU A 337 16.81 12.29 9.62
CA LEU A 337 17.92 11.49 10.15
C LEU A 337 18.70 10.81 9.03
N MET A 338 18.00 10.19 8.08
CA MET A 338 18.65 9.56 6.91
C MET A 338 19.38 10.57 6.02
N SER A 339 18.81 11.77 5.82
CA SER A 339 19.48 12.84 5.08
C SER A 339 20.75 13.31 5.80
N GLY A 340 20.68 13.50 7.11
CA GLY A 340 21.83 13.87 7.92
C GLY A 340 22.92 12.81 7.93
N ASP A 341 22.57 11.53 7.99
CA ASP A 341 23.51 10.42 7.89
C ASP A 341 24.18 10.34 6.50
N ALA A 342 23.42 10.58 5.42
CA ALA A 342 23.97 10.67 4.07
C ALA A 342 24.98 11.81 3.94
N ASP A 343 24.65 12.99 4.47
CA ASP A 343 25.57 14.14 4.51
C ASP A 343 26.81 13.85 5.34
N LEU A 344 26.67 13.15 6.47
CA LEU A 344 27.80 12.73 7.31
C LEU A 344 28.73 11.77 6.56
N LEU A 345 28.17 10.78 5.84
CA LEU A 345 28.94 9.85 5.02
C LEU A 345 29.70 10.56 3.90
N ASP A 346 29.06 11.49 3.20
CA ASP A 346 29.72 12.29 2.17
C ASP A 346 30.86 13.13 2.74
N ASN A 347 30.66 13.73 3.91
CA ASN A 347 31.71 14.48 4.61
C ASN A 347 32.85 13.54 5.07
N ALA A 348 32.53 12.34 5.56
CA ALA A 348 33.53 11.35 5.95
C ALA A 348 34.36 10.89 4.74
N ASN A 349 33.73 10.64 3.59
CA ASN A 349 34.41 10.32 2.34
C ASN A 349 35.34 11.47 1.89
N ARG A 350 34.90 12.73 2.02
CA ARG A 350 35.73 13.91 1.74
C ARG A 350 36.93 14.04 2.68
N ILE A 351 36.83 13.58 3.91
CA ILE A 351 37.97 13.51 4.84
C ILE A 351 38.89 12.35 4.42
N GLN A 352 38.34 11.19 4.12
CA GLN A 352 39.10 10.00 3.75
C GLN A 352 39.92 10.18 2.47
N THR A 353 39.39 10.93 1.49
CA THR A 353 40.16 11.29 0.27
C THR A 353 41.39 12.17 0.56
N LYS A 354 41.43 12.87 1.70
CA LYS A 354 42.60 13.65 2.14
C LYS A 354 43.59 12.82 2.95
N ILE A 355 43.24 11.60 3.35
CA ILE A 355 44.16 10.68 4.00
C ILE A 355 44.95 9.98 2.89
N PRO A 356 46.25 10.27 2.72
CA PRO A 356 47.04 9.57 1.72
C PRO A 356 47.09 8.09 2.08
N LEU A 357 46.50 7.25 1.23
CA LEU A 357 46.70 5.80 1.30
C LEU A 357 48.19 5.55 1.02
N THR A 358 48.97 5.30 2.07
CA THR A 358 50.32 4.78 1.91
C THR A 358 50.18 3.41 1.26
N ILE A 359 50.43 3.33 -0.04
CA ILE A 359 50.48 2.09 -0.80
C ILE A 359 51.49 1.18 -0.09
N PHE A 360 51.01 0.14 0.58
CA PHE A 360 51.87 -0.91 1.10
C PHE A 360 52.23 -1.78 -0.11
N VAL A 361 53.37 -1.47 -0.74
CA VAL A 361 53.98 -2.35 -1.73
C VAL A 361 54.66 -3.47 -0.95
N GLY A 362 54.02 -4.64 -0.92
CA GLY A 362 54.61 -5.90 -0.46
C GLY A 362 55.04 -6.75 -1.65
#